data_AF-A0A4Q0T6Z9-F1
#
_entry.id   AF-A0A4Q0T6Z9-F1
#
_cell.length_a   1.000
_cell.length_b   1.000
_cell.length_c   1.000
_cell.angle_alpha   90.00
_cell.angle_beta   90.00
_cell.angle_gamma   90.00
#
_symmetry.space_group_name_H-M   'P 1'
#
loop_
_entity.id
_entity.type
_entity.pdbx_description
1 polymer ?
#
loop_
_entity_poly.entity_id
_entity_poly.type
_entity_poly.pdbx_seq_one_letter_code
_entity_poly.pdbx_strand_id
1 'polypeptide(L)'
;MESAHPPYTPEPLSTSPATAAAAGEPASPKRPYFRFRRTELWSYFGPAFVASVAYIDPGNFATNIEGGSRFGYRLLWVLLWSNAMAILIQYLSAKLGIVTGLTLPQNCRKHFSRTTVISLWLAAEIAAIATDLAEFLGAALGFYLLFGPPLLAHGLGRTETLFIAGLITSVLVFAILALDLAGFRWLEAGIMAFVGIIGLCYGFEVFLVHPDWHAVAFHVLIPSLDTASSASFHQSIYLAVAMLGATVMPHVVYLHSALVQPRLHSLVTQFPKQMHGEEPPPRRLPGFRIRRRYLRFELIDVFVAMNGAWLINSAMIVVAAVAFTHLGSPVTDVERAYQTLGPLLGPAAATVFAVALLCSGLSSSTVGVMAGQVIIEGFLSIKFPIFLRRLITIIPALIVIAVGLDPLKILILSQVVLSFALPFALIPLLLLTNRPAVMGDFASALRTRVAGWTSISIILILNAVLLSQIAFGN
;
A
#
# COMPACT_ATOMS: atom_id res chain seq x y z
N MET A 1 -54.78 17.75 -60.76
CA MET A 1 -55.41 17.29 -59.52
C MET A 1 -54.94 15.87 -59.26
N GLU A 2 -54.33 15.66 -58.09
CA GLU A 2 -54.17 14.43 -57.28
C GLU A 2 -54.83 13.12 -57.76
N SER A 3 -54.34 11.90 -57.49
CA SER A 3 -53.55 11.40 -56.35
C SER A 3 -53.11 9.93 -56.52
N ALA A 4 -52.02 9.62 -55.82
CA ALA A 4 -51.44 8.38 -55.26
C ALA A 4 -52.05 6.95 -55.40
N HIS A 5 -51.13 6.00 -55.65
CA HIS A 5 -50.92 4.59 -55.20
C HIS A 5 -51.81 3.98 -54.09
N PRO A 6 -52.03 2.63 -54.03
CA PRO A 6 -51.03 1.63 -53.54
C PRO A 6 -51.06 0.19 -54.16
N PRO A 7 -50.13 -0.73 -53.75
CA PRO A 7 -49.76 -1.99 -54.45
C PRO A 7 -50.03 -3.30 -53.67
N TYR A 8 -50.01 -4.48 -54.33
CA TYR A 8 -49.64 -5.79 -53.71
C TYR A 8 -49.32 -6.93 -54.71
N THR A 9 -48.42 -7.83 -54.24
CA THR A 9 -47.74 -9.09 -54.68
C THR A 9 -48.61 -10.19 -55.39
N PRO A 10 -48.14 -11.40 -55.86
CA PRO A 10 -47.09 -12.32 -55.31
C PRO A 10 -46.30 -13.28 -56.25
N GLU A 11 -45.34 -14.03 -55.68
CA GLU A 11 -44.79 -15.29 -56.24
C GLU A 11 -44.71 -16.40 -55.15
N PRO A 12 -44.72 -17.71 -55.51
CA PRO A 12 -45.31 -18.77 -54.69
C PRO A 12 -44.34 -19.72 -53.96
N LEU A 13 -44.95 -20.62 -53.17
CA LEU A 13 -44.41 -21.64 -52.27
C LEU A 13 -43.90 -22.96 -52.94
N SER A 14 -43.05 -23.67 -52.18
CA SER A 14 -43.06 -25.13 -51.88
C SER A 14 -41.92 -26.02 -52.44
N THR A 15 -41.15 -26.65 -51.54
CA THR A 15 -41.19 -28.10 -51.18
C THR A 15 -39.90 -28.56 -50.45
N SER A 16 -40.07 -29.51 -49.53
CA SER A 16 -39.09 -30.22 -48.67
C SER A 16 -39.01 -31.69 -49.15
N PRO A 17 -38.25 -32.65 -48.56
CA PRO A 17 -36.86 -32.75 -48.09
C PRO A 17 -36.06 -33.90 -48.78
N ALA A 18 -34.79 -34.07 -48.38
CA ALA A 18 -33.94 -35.28 -48.48
C ALA A 18 -33.32 -35.63 -49.85
N THR A 19 -31.99 -35.61 -49.94
CA THR A 19 -31.08 -36.80 -49.96
C THR A 19 -29.68 -36.37 -50.45
N ALA A 20 -28.64 -36.97 -49.87
CA ALA A 20 -27.23 -37.00 -50.34
C ALA A 20 -26.44 -35.68 -50.21
N ALA A 21 -25.55 -35.54 -49.22
CA ALA A 21 -24.18 -36.08 -49.22
C ALA A 21 -23.29 -35.51 -50.34
N ALA A 22 -22.19 -34.88 -49.92
CA ALA A 22 -21.03 -34.40 -50.70
C ALA A 22 -21.04 -32.95 -51.19
N ALA A 23 -20.63 -32.02 -50.32
CA ALA A 23 -19.67 -30.95 -50.64
C ALA A 23 -19.25 -30.25 -49.33
N GLY A 24 -17.95 -30.23 -49.04
CA GLY A 24 -17.40 -29.84 -47.75
C GLY A 24 -17.54 -28.35 -47.42
N GLU A 25 -18.15 -28.06 -46.27
CA GLU A 25 -17.95 -26.81 -45.53
C GLU A 25 -16.59 -26.87 -44.81
N PRO A 26 -15.77 -25.80 -44.83
CA PRO A 26 -14.57 -25.75 -44.01
C PRO A 26 -14.98 -25.72 -42.53
N ALA A 27 -14.53 -26.75 -41.81
CA ALA A 27 -14.78 -26.93 -40.40
C ALA A 27 -14.50 -25.66 -39.59
N SER A 28 -15.50 -25.22 -38.84
CA SER A 28 -15.36 -24.32 -37.69
C SER A 28 -14.13 -24.73 -36.86
N PRO A 29 -13.19 -23.82 -36.57
CA PRO A 29 -12.11 -24.14 -35.67
C PRO A 29 -12.72 -24.28 -34.28
N LYS A 30 -12.92 -25.53 -33.85
CA LYS A 30 -13.06 -25.91 -32.45
C LYS A 30 -11.91 -25.27 -31.69
N ARG A 31 -12.17 -24.15 -31.02
CA ARG A 31 -11.18 -23.50 -30.14
C ARG A 31 -10.83 -24.49 -29.04
N PRO A 32 -9.58 -24.97 -28.94
CA PRO A 32 -9.17 -25.65 -27.73
C PRO A 32 -9.05 -24.59 -26.65
N TYR A 33 -9.87 -24.75 -25.61
CA TYR A 33 -9.57 -24.27 -24.28
C TYR A 33 -8.17 -24.76 -23.87
N PHE A 34 -7.48 -23.97 -23.05
CA PHE A 34 -6.17 -24.22 -22.43
C PHE A 34 -4.94 -23.88 -23.27
N ARG A 35 -4.44 -22.66 -23.07
CA ARG A 35 -3.00 -22.40 -23.05
C ARG A 35 -2.72 -21.28 -22.05
N PHE A 36 -2.12 -21.63 -20.92
CA PHE A 36 -1.57 -20.66 -19.98
C PHE A 36 -0.52 -19.82 -20.71
N ARG A 37 -0.84 -18.57 -21.08
CA ARG A 37 0.15 -17.59 -21.48
C ARG A 37 0.78 -17.02 -20.22
N ARG A 38 1.99 -17.49 -19.88
CA ARG A 38 2.86 -16.87 -18.86
C ARG A 38 3.00 -15.35 -19.06
N THR A 39 2.83 -14.86 -20.30
CA THR A 39 2.84 -13.44 -20.67
C THR A 39 1.65 -12.62 -20.15
N GLU A 40 0.47 -13.22 -19.95
CA GLU A 40 -0.66 -12.49 -19.35
C GLU A 40 -0.43 -12.27 -17.85
N LEU A 41 0.08 -13.29 -17.13
CA LEU A 41 0.38 -13.20 -15.70
C LEU A 41 1.39 -12.08 -15.38
N TRP A 42 2.42 -11.89 -16.22
CA TRP A 42 3.42 -10.83 -16.06
C TRP A 42 2.87 -9.43 -16.35
N SER A 43 1.88 -9.31 -17.24
CA SER A 43 1.15 -8.05 -17.42
C SER A 43 0.16 -7.75 -16.29
N TYR A 44 -0.12 -8.72 -15.41
CA TYR A 44 -1.00 -8.57 -14.24
C TYR A 44 -0.29 -8.09 -12.97
N PHE A 45 1.01 -8.37 -12.78
CA PHE A 45 1.79 -7.94 -11.60
C PHE A 45 2.13 -6.44 -11.61
N GLY A 46 1.25 -5.57 -11.11
CA GLY A 46 1.51 -4.12 -11.16
C GLY A 46 0.91 -3.30 -10.02
N PRO A 47 -0.41 -3.34 -9.76
CA PRO A 47 -1.06 -2.46 -8.80
C PRO A 47 -0.75 -2.94 -7.38
N ALA A 48 -0.78 -4.25 -7.14
CA ALA A 48 -0.37 -4.79 -5.85
C ALA A 48 1.14 -4.71 -5.65
N PHE A 49 1.95 -4.78 -6.71
CA PHE A 49 3.40 -4.58 -6.61
C PHE A 49 3.76 -3.11 -6.25
N VAL A 50 3.11 -2.14 -6.88
CA VAL A 50 3.22 -0.72 -6.49
C VAL A 50 2.74 -0.50 -5.06
N ALA A 51 1.60 -1.10 -4.68
CA ALA A 51 1.13 -1.07 -3.29
C ALA A 51 2.08 -1.79 -2.32
N SER A 52 2.78 -2.85 -2.76
CA SER A 52 3.76 -3.59 -1.97
C SER A 52 4.96 -2.73 -1.58
N VAL A 53 5.37 -1.81 -2.46
CA VAL A 53 6.53 -0.97 -2.18
C VAL A 53 6.22 0.13 -1.16
N ALA A 54 4.96 0.55 -1.05
CA ALA A 54 4.54 1.38 0.07
C ALA A 54 4.75 0.67 1.44
N TYR A 55 4.87 -0.66 1.47
CA TYR A 55 5.19 -1.43 2.68
C TYR A 55 6.69 -1.62 2.93
N ILE A 56 7.54 -1.05 2.07
CA ILE A 56 9.01 -0.98 2.22
C ILE A 56 9.39 0.50 2.29
N ASP A 57 8.63 1.27 3.07
CA ASP A 57 8.82 2.70 3.29
C ASP A 57 9.75 2.96 4.50
N PRO A 58 10.27 4.20 4.66
CA PRO A 58 11.11 4.53 5.82
C PRO A 58 10.40 4.34 7.16
N GLY A 59 9.07 4.43 7.21
CA GLY A 59 8.27 4.16 8.40
C GLY A 59 8.38 2.72 8.87
N ASN A 60 8.26 1.76 7.94
CA ASN A 60 8.50 0.34 8.22
C ASN A 60 9.96 0.09 8.64
N PHE A 61 10.95 0.75 8.01
CA PHE A 61 12.35 0.62 8.44
C PHE A 61 12.55 1.04 9.89
N ALA A 62 12.04 2.21 10.28
CA ALA A 62 12.21 2.72 11.64
C ALA A 62 11.55 1.83 12.69
N THR A 63 10.29 1.44 12.45
CA THR A 63 9.54 0.60 13.39
C THR A 63 10.12 -0.81 13.50
N ASN A 64 10.54 -1.42 12.40
CA ASN A 64 11.13 -2.77 12.41
C ASN A 64 12.52 -2.79 13.05
N ILE A 65 13.38 -1.82 12.74
CA ILE A 65 14.73 -1.76 13.31
C ILE A 65 14.67 -1.44 14.81
N GLU A 66 13.81 -0.51 15.23
CA GLU A 66 13.58 -0.27 16.66
C GLU A 66 13.01 -1.52 17.35
N GLY A 67 12.08 -2.22 16.68
CA GLY A 67 11.45 -3.44 17.20
C GLY A 67 12.45 -4.56 17.45
N GLY A 68 13.29 -4.84 16.46
CA GLY A 68 14.34 -5.84 16.57
C GLY A 68 15.41 -5.46 17.58
N SER A 69 15.86 -4.20 17.60
CA SER A 69 16.94 -3.79 18.50
C SER A 69 16.54 -3.76 19.98
N ARG A 70 15.29 -3.42 20.31
CA ARG A 70 14.81 -3.35 21.70
C ARG A 70 14.24 -4.67 22.22
N PHE A 71 13.44 -5.36 21.39
CA PHE A 71 12.65 -6.51 21.83
C PHE A 71 13.08 -7.84 21.18
N GLY A 72 14.14 -7.81 20.36
CA GLY A 72 14.63 -8.99 19.66
C GLY A 72 13.56 -9.57 18.74
N TYR A 73 13.34 -10.88 18.85
CA TYR A 73 12.36 -11.59 18.02
C TYR A 73 10.90 -11.44 18.48
N ARG A 74 10.65 -10.86 19.66
CA ARG A 74 9.33 -10.92 20.33
C ARG A 74 8.20 -10.23 19.57
N LEU A 75 8.49 -9.24 18.73
CA LEU A 75 7.48 -8.49 17.96
C LEU A 75 7.18 -9.09 16.57
N LEU A 76 7.83 -10.21 16.19
CA LEU A 76 7.61 -10.84 14.88
C LEU A 76 6.17 -11.31 14.66
N TRP A 77 5.48 -11.77 15.71
CA TRP A 77 4.06 -12.14 15.60
C TRP A 77 3.18 -10.95 15.18
N VAL A 78 3.52 -9.72 15.59
CA VAL A 78 2.77 -8.51 15.22
C VAL A 78 2.84 -8.31 13.71
N LEU A 79 4.01 -8.50 13.09
CA LEU A 79 4.16 -8.44 11.63
C LEU A 79 3.34 -9.51 10.91
N LEU A 80 3.35 -10.75 11.41
CA LEU A 80 2.59 -11.85 10.79
C LEU A 80 1.08 -11.55 10.80
N TRP A 81 0.54 -11.19 11.96
CA TRP A 81 -0.89 -10.88 12.10
C TRP A 81 -1.27 -9.60 11.36
N SER A 82 -0.43 -8.55 11.40
CA SER A 82 -0.65 -7.33 10.64
C SER A 82 -0.63 -7.57 9.13
N ASN A 83 0.28 -8.42 8.63
CA ASN A 83 0.31 -8.82 7.23
C ASN A 83 -0.96 -9.61 6.84
N ALA A 84 -1.41 -10.54 7.68
CA ALA A 84 -2.66 -11.27 7.43
C ALA A 84 -3.87 -10.32 7.35
N MET A 85 -3.92 -9.30 8.22
CA MET A 85 -4.92 -8.24 8.16
C MET A 85 -4.77 -7.39 6.89
N ALA A 86 -3.55 -6.99 6.52
CA ALA A 86 -3.26 -6.22 5.32
C ALA A 86 -3.76 -6.94 4.06
N ILE A 87 -3.45 -8.24 3.89
CA ILE A 87 -3.92 -9.04 2.75
C ILE A 87 -5.45 -9.03 2.67
N LEU A 88 -6.13 -9.24 3.80
CA LEU A 88 -7.60 -9.26 3.85
C LEU A 88 -8.17 -7.89 3.46
N ILE A 89 -7.66 -6.83 4.05
CA ILE A 89 -8.14 -5.46 3.85
C ILE A 89 -7.89 -4.99 2.42
N GLN A 90 -6.68 -5.23 1.90
CA GLN A 90 -6.30 -4.84 0.55
C GLN A 90 -7.13 -5.58 -0.49
N TYR A 91 -7.35 -6.88 -0.29
CA TYR A 91 -8.27 -7.63 -1.14
C TYR A 91 -9.70 -7.08 -1.10
N LEU A 92 -10.22 -6.72 0.08
CA LEU A 92 -11.56 -6.12 0.20
C LEU A 92 -11.66 -4.76 -0.49
N SER A 93 -10.61 -3.94 -0.40
CA SER A 93 -10.55 -2.63 -1.07
C SER A 93 -10.54 -2.77 -2.59
N ALA A 94 -9.66 -3.62 -3.11
CA ALA A 94 -9.60 -3.93 -4.54
C ALA A 94 -10.93 -4.52 -5.04
N LYS A 95 -11.52 -5.45 -4.27
CA LYS A 95 -12.83 -6.05 -4.57
C LYS A 95 -13.94 -5.00 -4.65
N LEU A 96 -13.98 -4.04 -3.73
CA LEU A 96 -14.94 -2.94 -3.77
C LEU A 96 -14.78 -2.11 -5.05
N GLY A 97 -13.53 -1.74 -5.40
CA GLY A 97 -13.20 -1.00 -6.61
C GLY A 97 -13.66 -1.74 -7.89
N ILE A 98 -13.35 -3.02 -8.00
CA ILE A 98 -13.71 -3.87 -9.16
C ILE A 98 -15.21 -4.03 -9.33
N VAL A 99 -15.94 -4.27 -8.23
CA VAL A 99 -17.38 -4.59 -8.29
C VAL A 99 -18.22 -3.34 -8.49
N THR A 100 -17.89 -2.25 -7.78
CA THR A 100 -18.69 -1.03 -7.81
C THR A 100 -18.32 -0.09 -8.94
N GLY A 101 -17.07 -0.14 -9.43
CA GLY A 101 -16.53 0.81 -10.39
C GLY A 101 -16.23 2.19 -9.81
N LEU A 102 -16.23 2.32 -8.48
CA LEU A 102 -16.01 3.56 -7.74
C LEU A 102 -14.93 3.34 -6.68
N THR A 103 -14.20 4.39 -6.33
CA THR A 103 -13.20 4.31 -5.24
C THR A 103 -13.90 4.15 -3.89
N LEU A 104 -13.16 3.72 -2.87
CA LEU A 104 -13.70 3.64 -1.50
C LEU A 104 -14.26 5.00 -1.03
N PRO A 105 -13.56 6.14 -1.16
CA PRO A 105 -14.10 7.45 -0.78
C PRO A 105 -15.36 7.84 -1.56
N GLN A 106 -15.43 7.55 -2.86
CA GLN A 106 -16.63 7.80 -3.68
C GLN A 106 -17.83 6.96 -3.24
N ASN A 107 -17.60 5.69 -2.88
CA ASN A 107 -18.64 4.85 -2.31
C ASN A 107 -19.09 5.35 -0.93
N CYS A 108 -18.16 5.83 -0.10
CA CYS A 108 -18.51 6.44 1.18
C CYS A 108 -19.38 7.68 1.00
N ARG A 109 -19.01 8.58 0.09
CA ARG A 109 -19.80 9.77 -0.26
C ARG A 109 -21.21 9.43 -0.74
N LYS A 110 -21.38 8.33 -1.48
CA LYS A 110 -22.67 7.91 -2.03
C LYS A 110 -23.61 7.30 -0.97
N HIS A 111 -23.09 6.64 0.05
CA HIS A 111 -23.89 5.83 0.99
C HIS A 111 -23.95 6.37 2.42
N PHE A 112 -23.12 7.34 2.80
CA PHE A 112 -23.12 7.94 4.14
C PHE A 112 -23.61 9.38 4.13
N SER A 113 -24.00 9.88 5.31
CA SER A 113 -24.42 11.27 5.49
C SER A 113 -23.25 12.25 5.32
N ARG A 114 -23.54 13.51 4.96
CA ARG A 114 -22.51 14.55 4.76
C ARG A 114 -21.57 14.72 5.96
N THR A 115 -22.10 14.68 7.18
CA THR A 115 -21.31 14.79 8.41
C THR A 115 -20.31 13.64 8.55
N THR A 116 -20.76 12.40 8.31
CA THR A 116 -19.89 11.23 8.36
C THR A 116 -18.79 11.33 7.30
N VAL A 117 -19.15 11.73 6.08
CA VAL A 117 -18.21 11.91 4.97
C VAL A 117 -17.12 12.94 5.30
N ILE A 118 -17.48 14.07 5.90
CA ILE A 118 -16.51 15.10 6.31
C ILE A 118 -15.60 14.57 7.42
N SER A 119 -16.14 13.84 8.41
CA SER A 119 -15.32 13.24 9.48
C SER A 119 -14.33 12.20 8.94
N LEU A 120 -14.77 11.36 7.99
CA LEU A 120 -13.93 10.37 7.33
C LEU A 120 -12.85 11.02 6.47
N TRP A 121 -13.21 12.10 5.78
CA TRP A 121 -12.25 12.89 5.00
C TRP A 121 -11.17 13.50 5.90
N LEU A 122 -11.54 14.11 7.03
CA LEU A 122 -10.58 14.69 7.96
C LEU A 122 -9.61 13.63 8.50
N ALA A 123 -10.13 12.47 8.92
CA ALA A 123 -9.29 11.36 9.39
C ALA A 123 -8.35 10.83 8.29
N ALA A 124 -8.83 10.73 7.05
CA ALA A 124 -8.04 10.29 5.91
C ALA A 124 -6.95 11.33 5.53
N GLU A 125 -7.25 12.63 5.63
CA GLU A 125 -6.27 13.68 5.36
C GLU A 125 -5.18 13.73 6.44
N ILE A 126 -5.54 13.56 7.72
CA ILE A 126 -4.56 13.44 8.82
C ILE A 126 -3.64 12.25 8.58
N ALA A 127 -4.19 11.10 8.18
CA ALA A 127 -3.39 9.92 7.85
C ALA A 127 -2.44 10.17 6.66
N ALA A 128 -2.91 10.88 5.63
CA ALA A 128 -2.10 11.23 4.47
C ALA A 128 -0.96 12.19 4.85
N ILE A 129 -1.23 13.22 5.67
CA ILE A 129 -0.20 14.14 6.16
C ILE A 129 0.83 13.41 7.03
N ALA A 130 0.40 12.52 7.92
CA ALA A 130 1.30 11.72 8.74
C ALA A 130 2.20 10.82 7.85
N THR A 131 1.64 10.20 6.82
CA THR A 131 2.43 9.39 5.88
C THR A 131 3.45 10.25 5.13
N ASP A 132 3.01 11.38 4.53
CA ASP A 132 3.91 12.29 3.82
C ASP A 132 5.04 12.81 4.73
N LEU A 133 4.75 13.07 6.00
CA LEU A 133 5.73 13.42 7.03
C LEU A 133 6.78 12.31 7.19
N ALA A 134 6.35 11.05 7.32
CA ALA A 134 7.24 9.91 7.47
C ALA A 134 8.15 9.70 6.25
N GLU A 135 7.58 9.77 5.05
CA GLU A 135 8.30 9.59 3.78
C GLU A 135 9.31 10.71 3.55
N PHE A 136 8.92 11.95 3.85
CA PHE A 136 9.81 13.10 3.74
C PHE A 136 10.95 13.05 4.74
N LEU A 137 10.66 12.72 6.01
CA LEU A 137 11.71 12.55 7.03
C LEU A 137 12.68 11.43 6.63
N GLY A 138 12.18 10.32 6.11
CA GLY A 138 13.02 9.22 5.62
C GLY A 138 13.93 9.65 4.47
N ALA A 139 13.41 10.38 3.48
CA ALA A 139 14.23 10.90 2.39
C ALA A 139 15.28 11.92 2.89
N ALA A 140 14.91 12.81 3.81
CA ALA A 140 15.81 13.79 4.41
C ALA A 140 16.90 13.13 5.25
N LEU A 141 16.57 12.08 6.00
CA LEU A 141 17.52 11.24 6.73
C LEU A 141 18.48 10.52 5.78
N GLY A 142 17.98 10.01 4.64
CA GLY A 142 18.83 9.36 3.64
C GLY A 142 19.87 10.32 3.09
N PHE A 143 19.46 11.55 2.77
CA PHE A 143 20.39 12.62 2.39
C PHE A 143 21.37 12.98 3.50
N TYR A 144 20.88 13.11 4.74
CA TYR A 144 21.71 13.40 5.90
C TYR A 144 22.75 12.29 6.14
N LEU A 145 22.42 11.02 5.96
CA LEU A 145 23.40 9.93 6.10
C LEU A 145 24.44 9.92 4.97
N LEU A 146 24.05 10.34 3.75
CA LEU A 146 24.93 10.32 2.59
C LEU A 146 25.90 11.52 2.56
N PHE A 147 25.42 12.72 2.88
CA PHE A 147 26.19 13.96 2.81
C PHE A 147 26.42 14.63 4.18
N GLY A 148 25.84 14.11 5.26
CA GLY A 148 26.04 14.65 6.61
C GLY A 148 27.47 14.52 7.11
N PRO A 149 28.17 13.38 6.98
CA PRO A 149 29.56 13.27 7.43
C PRO A 149 30.52 14.33 6.82
N PRO A 150 30.51 14.62 5.50
CA PRO A 150 31.33 15.71 4.96
C PRO A 150 30.84 17.10 5.37
N LEU A 151 29.54 17.31 5.59
CA LEU A 151 28.99 18.60 6.03
C LEU A 151 29.27 18.89 7.52
N LEU A 152 29.22 17.88 8.38
CA LEU A 152 29.63 17.97 9.79
C LEU A 152 31.13 18.23 9.91
N ALA A 153 31.94 17.65 9.01
CA ALA A 153 33.38 17.92 8.95
C ALA A 153 33.71 19.37 8.56
N HIS A 154 32.77 20.10 7.93
CA HIS A 154 32.87 21.53 7.66
C HIS A 154 32.39 22.42 8.82
N GLY A 155 32.06 21.83 9.98
CA GLY A 155 31.76 22.57 11.22
C GLY A 155 30.30 23.00 11.39
N LEU A 156 29.38 22.53 10.53
CA LEU A 156 27.94 22.77 10.70
C LEU A 156 27.34 21.93 11.83
N GLY A 157 26.35 22.49 12.52
CA GLY A 157 25.61 21.76 13.55
C GLY A 157 24.78 20.60 12.98
N ARG A 158 24.43 19.61 13.83
CA ARG A 158 23.56 18.47 13.46
C ARG A 158 22.22 18.95 12.90
N THR A 159 21.60 19.93 13.55
CA THR A 159 20.31 20.51 13.13
C THR A 159 20.41 21.26 11.81
N GLU A 160 21.49 22.03 11.61
CA GLU A 160 21.71 22.80 10.39
C GLU A 160 21.92 21.87 9.18
N THR A 161 22.70 20.81 9.38
CA THR A 161 22.97 19.81 8.34
C THR A 161 21.69 19.07 7.96
N LEU A 162 20.85 18.71 8.93
CA LEU A 162 19.58 18.04 8.68
C LEU A 162 18.55 18.97 8.03
N PHE A 163 18.58 20.27 8.36
CA PHE A 163 17.75 21.29 7.71
C PHE A 163 18.15 21.49 6.23
N ILE A 164 19.45 21.58 5.94
CA ILE A 164 19.96 21.63 4.56
C ILE A 164 19.56 20.36 3.79
N ALA A 165 19.72 19.19 4.40
CA ALA A 165 19.27 17.92 3.82
C ALA A 165 17.76 17.93 3.55
N GLY A 166 16.93 18.45 4.46
CA GLY A 166 15.49 18.63 4.26
C GLY A 166 15.14 19.60 3.12
N LEU A 167 15.89 20.69 2.96
CA LEU A 167 15.68 21.65 1.87
C LEU A 167 16.03 21.02 0.51
N ILE A 168 17.17 20.33 0.42
CA ILE A 168 17.57 19.59 -0.79
C ILE A 168 16.53 18.51 -1.11
N THR A 169 16.08 17.78 -0.10
CA THR A 169 15.03 16.76 -0.24
C THR A 169 13.74 17.36 -0.78
N SER A 170 13.36 18.56 -0.32
CA SER A 170 12.18 19.27 -0.83
C SER A 170 12.31 19.53 -2.33
N VAL A 171 13.46 20.06 -2.77
CA VAL A 171 13.72 20.30 -4.20
C VAL A 171 13.66 19.00 -4.99
N LEU A 172 14.28 17.92 -4.48
CA LEU A 172 14.30 16.63 -5.18
C LEU A 172 12.90 16.01 -5.27
N VAL A 173 12.12 16.07 -4.20
CA VAL A 173 10.74 15.61 -4.15
C VAL A 173 9.89 16.35 -5.18
N PHE A 174 10.02 17.68 -5.28
CA PHE A 174 9.33 18.46 -6.31
C PHE A 174 9.80 18.11 -7.73
N ALA A 175 11.10 17.86 -7.92
CA ALA A 175 11.65 17.44 -9.21
C ALA A 175 11.12 16.06 -9.63
N ILE A 176 11.09 15.09 -8.71
CA ILE A 176 10.56 13.74 -8.98
C ILE A 176 9.07 13.80 -9.24
N LEU A 177 8.31 14.59 -8.48
CA LEU A 177 6.89 14.78 -8.73
C LEU A 177 6.63 15.39 -10.12
N ALA A 178 7.46 16.35 -10.56
CA ALA A 178 7.37 16.92 -11.90
C ALA A 178 7.72 15.90 -13.00
N LEU A 179 8.72 15.03 -12.75
CA LEU A 179 9.11 13.94 -13.66
C LEU A 179 8.04 12.84 -13.75
N ASP A 180 7.38 12.53 -12.64
CA ASP A 180 6.28 11.57 -12.61
C ASP A 180 5.07 12.09 -13.40
N LEU A 181 4.72 13.37 -13.23
CA LEU A 181 3.70 14.05 -14.03
C LEU A 181 4.05 14.12 -15.54
N ALA A 182 5.34 14.15 -15.87
CA ALA A 182 5.83 14.07 -17.24
C ALA A 182 5.82 12.63 -17.82
N GLY A 183 5.47 11.62 -17.01
CA GLY A 183 5.28 10.24 -17.45
C GLY A 183 6.56 9.42 -17.57
N PHE A 184 7.63 9.78 -16.85
CA PHE A 184 8.89 9.04 -16.84
C PHE A 184 8.81 7.73 -16.04
N ARG A 185 8.10 6.74 -16.58
CA ARG A 185 7.93 5.39 -15.98
C ARG A 185 9.26 4.65 -15.71
N TRP A 186 10.33 5.01 -16.42
CA TRP A 186 11.66 4.44 -16.22
C TRP A 186 12.29 4.86 -14.89
N LEU A 187 12.01 6.07 -14.40
CA LEU A 187 12.54 6.57 -13.14
C LEU A 187 11.88 5.85 -11.96
N GLU A 188 10.55 5.71 -11.99
CA GLU A 188 9.80 4.90 -11.03
C GLU A 188 10.32 3.46 -11.02
N ALA A 189 10.47 2.83 -12.19
CA ALA A 189 11.01 1.47 -12.29
C ALA A 189 12.44 1.34 -11.73
N GLY A 190 13.29 2.36 -11.93
CA GLY A 190 14.65 2.39 -11.38
C GLY A 190 14.67 2.47 -9.85
N ILE A 191 13.84 3.34 -9.27
CA ILE A 191 13.70 3.47 -7.81
C ILE A 191 13.16 2.17 -7.21
N MET A 192 12.13 1.59 -7.83
CA MET A 192 11.52 0.31 -7.42
C MET A 192 12.52 -0.84 -7.49
N ALA A 193 13.36 -0.87 -8.54
CA ALA A 193 14.43 -1.86 -8.65
C ALA A 193 15.45 -1.71 -7.53
N PHE A 194 15.82 -0.48 -7.17
CA PHE A 194 16.76 -0.21 -6.08
C PHE A 194 16.19 -0.69 -4.73
N VAL A 195 14.95 -0.32 -4.40
CA VAL A 195 14.27 -0.79 -3.18
C VAL A 195 14.16 -2.32 -3.15
N GLY A 196 13.87 -2.94 -4.30
CA GLY A 196 13.85 -4.40 -4.43
C GLY A 196 15.20 -5.05 -4.14
N ILE A 197 16.30 -4.47 -4.63
CA ILE A 197 17.67 -4.95 -4.35
C ILE A 197 17.95 -4.89 -2.85
N ILE A 198 17.56 -3.83 -2.15
CA ILE A 198 17.77 -3.73 -0.69
C ILE A 198 16.92 -4.75 0.08
N GLY A 199 15.68 -4.98 -0.35
CA GLY A 199 14.86 -6.04 0.21
C GLY A 199 15.53 -7.41 0.07
N LEU A 200 16.17 -7.67 -1.08
CA LEU A 200 16.98 -8.88 -1.28
C LEU A 200 18.23 -8.89 -0.41
N CYS A 201 18.93 -7.77 -0.23
CA CYS A 201 20.08 -7.67 0.69
C CYS A 201 19.69 -8.07 2.12
N TYR A 202 18.59 -7.54 2.67
CA TYR A 202 18.09 -7.96 3.97
C TYR A 202 17.71 -9.44 4.00
N GLY A 203 17.09 -9.94 2.93
CA GLY A 203 16.79 -11.36 2.77
C GLY A 203 18.03 -12.25 2.83
N PHE A 204 19.13 -11.83 2.18
CA PHE A 204 20.41 -12.53 2.23
C PHE A 204 21.10 -12.40 3.59
N GLU A 205 21.07 -11.22 4.21
CA GLU A 205 21.68 -10.98 5.52
C GLU A 205 21.13 -11.89 6.62
N VAL A 206 19.83 -12.19 6.60
CA VAL A 206 19.25 -13.15 7.55
C VAL A 206 19.99 -14.49 7.50
N PHE A 207 20.48 -14.93 6.34
CA PHE A 207 21.25 -16.18 6.25
C PHE A 207 22.68 -16.03 6.75
N LEU A 208 23.32 -14.86 6.55
CA LEU A 208 24.69 -14.60 7.01
C LEU A 208 24.78 -14.47 8.53
N VAL A 209 23.76 -13.88 9.12
CA VAL A 209 23.71 -13.56 10.56
C VAL A 209 23.41 -14.80 11.41
N HIS A 210 23.10 -15.95 10.79
CA HIS A 210 22.82 -17.24 11.42
C HIS A 210 21.90 -17.11 12.67
N PRO A 211 20.68 -16.57 12.52
CA PRO A 211 19.75 -16.43 13.63
C PRO A 211 19.31 -17.81 14.15
N ASP A 212 18.91 -17.84 15.41
CA ASP A 212 18.24 -19.02 15.96
C ASP A 212 16.85 -19.15 15.34
N TRP A 213 16.76 -19.97 14.28
CA TRP A 213 15.53 -20.24 13.56
C TRP A 213 14.43 -20.82 14.44
N HIS A 214 14.78 -21.54 15.52
CA HIS A 214 13.81 -22.07 16.45
C HIS A 214 13.18 -20.93 17.27
N ALA A 215 14.00 -20.02 17.80
CA ALA A 215 13.52 -18.83 18.51
C ALA A 215 12.70 -17.91 17.59
N VAL A 216 13.14 -17.70 16.34
CA VAL A 216 12.41 -16.91 15.34
C VAL A 216 11.03 -17.54 15.07
N ALA A 217 10.96 -18.84 14.76
CA ALA A 217 9.69 -19.51 14.50
C ALA A 217 8.74 -19.49 15.71
N PHE A 218 9.30 -19.65 16.91
CA PHE A 218 8.53 -19.58 18.16
C PHE A 218 7.90 -18.20 18.35
N HIS A 219 8.68 -17.12 18.21
CA HIS A 219 8.19 -15.74 18.41
C HIS A 219 7.37 -15.18 17.22
N VAL A 220 7.41 -15.84 16.06
CA VAL A 220 6.49 -15.54 14.94
C VAL A 220 5.08 -16.07 15.24
N LEU A 221 4.97 -17.25 15.84
CA LEU A 221 3.69 -17.92 16.05
C LEU A 221 3.04 -17.61 17.39
N ILE A 222 3.84 -17.43 18.44
CA ILE A 222 3.35 -17.25 19.80
C ILE A 222 3.40 -15.77 20.15
N PRO A 223 2.24 -15.14 20.45
CA PRO A 223 2.20 -13.75 20.87
C PRO A 223 2.90 -13.60 22.22
N SER A 224 4.03 -12.92 22.21
CA SER A 224 4.80 -12.57 23.41
C SER A 224 4.94 -11.05 23.48
N LEU A 225 4.50 -10.45 24.58
CA LEU A 225 4.76 -9.06 24.92
C LEU A 225 5.75 -9.02 26.09
N ASP A 226 6.64 -8.04 26.10
CA ASP A 226 7.56 -7.87 27.22
C ASP A 226 6.79 -7.37 28.44
N THR A 227 6.70 -8.21 29.47
CA THR A 227 6.02 -7.91 30.74
C THR A 227 7.02 -7.68 31.87
N ALA A 228 8.33 -7.60 31.57
CA ALA A 228 9.37 -7.47 32.58
C ALA A 228 9.28 -6.16 33.40
N SER A 229 8.76 -5.09 32.80
CA SER A 229 8.46 -3.83 33.49
C SER A 229 7.29 -3.11 32.84
N SER A 230 6.57 -2.26 33.60
CA SER A 230 5.47 -1.45 33.05
C SER A 230 5.94 -0.55 31.90
N ALA A 231 7.15 0.01 32.00
CA ALA A 231 7.74 0.85 30.95
C ALA A 231 8.09 0.04 29.68
N SER A 232 8.63 -1.16 29.82
CA SER A 232 8.91 -2.07 28.69
C SER A 232 7.62 -2.54 28.01
N PHE A 233 6.57 -2.77 28.79
CA PHE A 233 5.25 -3.13 28.28
C PHE A 233 4.64 -1.99 27.45
N HIS A 234 4.77 -0.75 27.91
CA HIS A 234 4.28 0.43 27.20
C HIS A 234 5.01 0.65 25.88
N GLN A 235 6.34 0.53 25.89
CA GLN A 235 7.14 0.62 24.66
C GLN A 235 6.84 -0.53 23.69
N SER A 236 6.62 -1.75 24.20
CA SER A 236 6.26 -2.91 23.38
C SER A 236 4.91 -2.72 22.69
N ILE A 237 3.92 -2.14 23.38
CA ILE A 237 2.60 -1.83 22.79
C ILE A 237 2.70 -0.66 21.83
N TYR A 238 3.40 0.41 22.20
CA TYR A 238 3.62 1.57 21.34
C TYR A 238 4.23 1.14 20.00
N LEU A 239 5.25 0.30 20.04
CA LEU A 239 5.92 -0.19 18.85
C LEU A 239 5.10 -1.22 18.08
N ALA A 240 4.34 -2.09 18.77
CA ALA A 240 3.40 -2.99 18.10
C ALA A 240 2.30 -2.22 17.35
N VAL A 241 1.77 -1.15 17.94
CA VAL A 241 0.79 -0.25 17.29
C VAL A 241 1.43 0.49 16.12
N ALA A 242 2.66 0.98 16.28
CA ALA A 242 3.41 1.62 15.21
C ALA A 242 3.65 0.66 14.03
N MET A 243 4.09 -0.57 14.31
CA MET A 243 4.30 -1.61 13.30
C MET A 243 3.00 -2.01 12.60
N LEU A 244 1.89 -2.09 13.34
CA LEU A 244 0.57 -2.31 12.76
C LEU A 244 0.17 -1.17 11.83
N GLY A 245 0.34 0.09 12.26
CA GLY A 245 0.05 1.27 11.45
C GLY A 245 0.91 1.35 10.18
N ALA A 246 2.20 1.01 10.29
CA ALA A 246 3.13 0.95 9.17
C ALA A 246 2.81 -0.20 8.19
N THR A 247 2.28 -1.33 8.69
CA THR A 247 1.90 -2.50 7.86
C THR A 247 0.47 -2.42 7.32
N VAL A 248 -0.40 -1.59 7.88
CA VAL A 248 -1.78 -1.43 7.41
C VAL A 248 -2.06 0.06 7.20
N MET A 249 -1.48 0.60 6.13
CA MET A 249 -1.57 2.00 5.78
C MET A 249 -2.95 2.40 5.23
N PRO A 250 -3.68 3.34 5.85
CA PRO A 250 -5.02 3.73 5.42
C PRO A 250 -5.08 4.33 4.01
N HIS A 251 -4.08 5.14 3.66
CA HIS A 251 -4.01 5.80 2.35
C HIS A 251 -3.82 4.79 1.21
N VAL A 252 -3.04 3.71 1.42
CA VAL A 252 -2.89 2.62 0.45
C VAL A 252 -4.21 1.88 0.28
N VAL A 253 -5.00 1.68 1.35
CA VAL A 253 -6.34 1.09 1.24
C VAL A 253 -7.23 1.92 0.31
N TYR A 254 -7.24 3.25 0.45
CA TYR A 254 -7.99 4.12 -0.46
C TYR A 254 -7.45 4.07 -1.90
N LEU A 255 -6.14 4.17 -2.06
CA LEU A 255 -5.46 4.17 -3.36
C LEU A 255 -5.66 2.86 -4.12
N HIS A 256 -5.61 1.72 -3.45
CA HIS A 256 -5.74 0.42 -4.11
C HIS A 256 -7.11 0.25 -4.77
N SER A 257 -8.18 0.79 -4.16
CA SER A 257 -9.50 0.83 -4.80
C SER A 257 -9.53 1.65 -6.10
N ALA A 258 -8.61 2.61 -6.27
CA ALA A 258 -8.46 3.44 -7.45
C ALA A 258 -7.49 2.85 -8.48
N LEU A 259 -6.38 2.24 -8.05
CA LEU A 259 -5.37 1.63 -8.94
C LEU A 259 -5.93 0.51 -9.82
N VAL A 260 -7.00 -0.15 -9.38
CA VAL A 260 -7.66 -1.20 -10.18
C VAL A 260 -8.57 -0.61 -11.28
N GLN A 261 -8.90 0.69 -11.23
CA GLN A 261 -9.84 1.32 -12.17
C GLN A 261 -9.29 1.57 -13.59
N PRO A 262 -8.05 2.06 -13.80
CA PRO A 262 -7.51 2.21 -15.14
C PRO A 262 -7.46 0.89 -15.90
N ARG A 263 -7.14 -0.20 -15.18
CA ARG A 263 -7.18 -1.56 -15.71
C ARG A 263 -8.61 -1.99 -16.03
N LEU A 264 -9.55 -1.75 -15.14
CA LEU A 264 -10.97 -1.97 -15.39
C LEU A 264 -11.43 -1.29 -16.69
N HIS A 265 -11.05 -0.02 -16.88
CA HIS A 265 -11.40 0.76 -18.05
C HIS A 265 -10.77 0.20 -19.33
N SER A 266 -9.50 -0.20 -19.30
CA SER A 266 -8.82 -0.87 -20.43
C SER A 266 -9.48 -2.20 -20.82
N LEU A 267 -9.96 -2.95 -19.84
CA LEU A 267 -10.62 -4.23 -20.06
C LEU A 267 -12.06 -4.03 -20.57
N VAL A 268 -12.79 -3.05 -20.02
CA VAL A 268 -14.12 -2.66 -20.48
C VAL A 268 -14.07 -2.18 -21.94
N THR A 269 -13.05 -1.40 -22.32
CA THR A 269 -12.87 -0.92 -23.70
C THR A 269 -12.39 -2.01 -24.68
N GLN A 270 -11.78 -3.09 -24.18
CA GLN A 270 -11.44 -4.27 -24.98
C GLN A 270 -12.63 -5.23 -25.21
N PHE A 271 -13.71 -5.15 -24.42
CA PHE A 271 -14.94 -5.87 -24.74
C PHE A 271 -15.61 -5.21 -25.95
N PRO A 272 -15.82 -5.93 -27.07
CA PRO A 272 -16.34 -5.32 -28.28
C PRO A 272 -17.73 -4.73 -28.03
N LYS A 273 -17.96 -3.56 -28.65
CA LYS A 273 -19.27 -2.96 -28.96
C LYS A 273 -20.31 -4.05 -29.28
N GLN A 274 -21.08 -4.47 -28.27
CA GLN A 274 -22.32 -5.23 -28.46
C GLN A 274 -23.55 -4.50 -27.91
N MET A 275 -23.40 -3.23 -27.55
CA MET A 275 -24.51 -2.32 -27.29
C MET A 275 -24.53 -1.28 -28.40
N HIS A 276 -25.49 -1.39 -29.31
CA HIS A 276 -25.88 -0.28 -30.18
C HIS A 276 -26.44 0.84 -29.29
N GLY A 277 -25.77 1.98 -29.24
CA GLY A 277 -26.25 3.19 -28.56
C GLY A 277 -25.12 4.07 -28.05
N GLU A 278 -25.26 5.39 -28.18
CA GLU A 278 -24.37 6.46 -27.70
C GLU A 278 -24.31 6.57 -26.15
N GLU A 279 -24.30 5.45 -25.44
CA GLU A 279 -24.14 5.46 -23.99
C GLU A 279 -22.65 5.41 -23.60
N PRO A 280 -22.22 6.18 -22.59
CA PRO A 280 -20.84 6.12 -22.10
C PRO A 280 -20.49 4.69 -21.66
N PRO A 281 -19.22 4.26 -21.83
CA PRO A 281 -18.82 2.90 -21.49
C PRO A 281 -19.16 2.56 -20.03
N PRO A 282 -19.67 1.36 -19.73
CA PRO A 282 -20.12 1.02 -18.39
C PRO A 282 -18.95 1.11 -17.41
N ARG A 283 -19.12 1.83 -16.30
CA ARG A 283 -18.12 1.93 -15.21
C ARG A 283 -17.80 0.59 -14.52
N ARG A 284 -18.42 -0.52 -14.93
CA ARG A 284 -18.33 -1.84 -14.30
C ARG A 284 -18.07 -2.92 -15.35
N LEU A 285 -17.20 -3.88 -15.03
CA LEU A 285 -16.95 -5.05 -15.88
C LEU A 285 -18.25 -5.80 -16.22
N PRO A 286 -18.59 -6.08 -17.49
CA PRO A 286 -19.74 -6.90 -17.82
C PRO A 286 -19.48 -8.39 -17.47
N GLY A 287 -20.48 -9.07 -16.90
CA GLY A 287 -20.46 -10.51 -16.68
C GLY A 287 -19.86 -11.00 -15.34
N PHE A 288 -20.63 -11.82 -14.62
CA PHE A 288 -20.25 -12.41 -13.33
C PHE A 288 -18.97 -13.26 -13.39
N ARG A 289 -18.81 -14.07 -14.46
CA ARG A 289 -17.65 -14.97 -14.62
C ARG A 289 -16.33 -14.20 -14.79
N ILE A 290 -16.38 -13.08 -15.50
CA ILE A 290 -15.22 -12.24 -15.79
C ILE A 290 -14.77 -11.54 -14.51
N ARG A 291 -15.68 -10.88 -13.78
CA ARG A 291 -15.38 -10.27 -12.47
C ARG A 291 -14.79 -11.27 -11.49
N ARG A 292 -15.36 -12.47 -11.38
CA ARG A 292 -14.86 -13.52 -10.49
C ARG A 292 -13.43 -13.97 -10.84
N ARG A 293 -13.10 -14.02 -12.14
CA ARG A 293 -11.74 -14.35 -12.60
C ARG A 293 -10.76 -13.23 -12.23
N TYR A 294 -11.10 -11.96 -12.48
CA TYR A 294 -10.26 -10.84 -12.08
C TYR A 294 -10.03 -10.77 -10.58
N LEU A 295 -11.07 -10.99 -9.77
CA LEU A 295 -10.93 -11.05 -8.31
C LEU A 295 -9.99 -12.15 -7.84
N ARG A 296 -9.89 -13.28 -8.56
CA ARG A 296 -8.93 -14.35 -8.22
C ARG A 296 -7.51 -13.95 -8.58
N PHE A 297 -7.30 -13.29 -9.71
CA PHE A 297 -5.97 -12.78 -10.08
C PHE A 297 -5.53 -11.69 -9.11
N GLU A 298 -6.42 -10.78 -8.75
CA GLU A 298 -6.14 -9.73 -7.77
C GLU A 298 -5.78 -10.32 -6.41
N LEU A 299 -6.49 -11.37 -5.98
CA LEU A 299 -6.15 -12.08 -4.74
C LEU A 299 -4.72 -12.66 -4.79
N ILE A 300 -4.32 -13.24 -5.91
CA ILE A 300 -2.97 -13.80 -6.09
C ILE A 300 -1.94 -12.68 -6.10
N ASP A 301 -2.20 -11.57 -6.80
CA ASP A 301 -1.31 -10.41 -6.86
C ASP A 301 -1.08 -9.81 -5.47
N VAL A 302 -2.16 -9.55 -4.72
CA VAL A 302 -2.09 -9.07 -3.33
C VAL A 302 -1.39 -10.08 -2.43
N PHE A 303 -1.69 -11.36 -2.56
CA PHE A 303 -1.06 -12.38 -1.72
C PHE A 303 0.45 -12.45 -1.96
N VAL A 304 0.91 -12.46 -3.20
CA VAL A 304 2.35 -12.51 -3.53
C VAL A 304 3.06 -11.23 -3.08
N ALA A 305 2.48 -10.07 -3.38
CA ALA A 305 3.01 -8.77 -3.00
C ALA A 305 3.18 -8.63 -1.47
N MET A 306 2.10 -8.82 -0.70
CA MET A 306 2.12 -8.62 0.74
C MET A 306 3.02 -9.62 1.47
N ASN A 307 3.08 -10.88 1.01
CA ASN A 307 4.03 -11.85 1.57
C ASN A 307 5.49 -11.48 1.27
N GLY A 308 5.78 -10.91 0.10
CA GLY A 308 7.10 -10.37 -0.21
C GLY A 308 7.50 -9.24 0.75
N ALA A 309 6.60 -8.27 0.98
CA ALA A 309 6.82 -7.21 1.96
C ALA A 309 7.00 -7.75 3.39
N TRP A 310 6.17 -8.72 3.81
CA TRP A 310 6.29 -9.35 5.12
C TRP A 310 7.62 -10.07 5.32
N LEU A 311 8.14 -10.77 4.31
CA LEU A 311 9.46 -11.41 4.37
C LEU A 311 10.57 -10.38 4.59
N ILE A 312 10.53 -9.26 3.85
CA ILE A 312 11.51 -8.18 3.98
C ILE A 312 11.42 -7.53 5.37
N ASN A 313 10.22 -7.20 5.83
CA ASN A 313 10.01 -6.60 7.15
C ASN A 313 10.42 -7.55 8.29
N SER A 314 10.14 -8.84 8.16
CA SER A 314 10.59 -9.85 9.13
C SER A 314 12.11 -10.00 9.12
N ALA A 315 12.73 -9.96 7.94
CA ALA A 315 14.19 -9.99 7.79
C ALA A 315 14.85 -8.80 8.51
N MET A 316 14.30 -7.58 8.35
CA MET A 316 14.81 -6.39 9.04
C MET A 316 14.81 -6.56 10.57
N ILE A 317 13.72 -7.08 11.16
CA ILE A 317 13.67 -7.32 12.61
C ILE A 317 14.70 -8.36 13.04
N VAL A 318 14.82 -9.47 12.32
CA VAL A 318 15.76 -10.54 12.66
C VAL A 318 17.21 -10.06 12.59
N VAL A 319 17.57 -9.33 11.53
CA VAL A 319 18.91 -8.75 11.39
C VAL A 319 19.16 -7.70 12.46
N ALA A 320 18.20 -6.80 12.72
CA ALA A 320 18.34 -5.79 13.77
C ALA A 320 18.48 -6.41 15.16
N ALA A 321 17.73 -7.47 15.46
CA ALA A 321 17.82 -8.19 16.71
C ALA A 321 19.24 -8.72 16.94
N VAL A 322 19.82 -9.43 15.97
CA VAL A 322 21.16 -10.01 16.16
C VAL A 322 22.24 -8.93 16.12
N ALA A 323 22.16 -7.98 15.19
CA ALA A 323 23.15 -6.91 15.06
C ALA A 323 23.27 -6.07 16.34
N PHE A 324 22.15 -5.73 16.99
CA PHE A 324 22.16 -4.86 18.17
C PHE A 324 22.20 -5.61 19.51
N THR A 325 21.87 -6.90 19.56
CA THR A 325 22.06 -7.72 20.79
C THR A 325 23.54 -7.74 21.21
N HIS A 326 24.46 -7.69 20.26
CA HIS A 326 25.90 -7.63 20.54
C HIS A 326 26.41 -6.24 20.97
N LEU A 327 25.69 -5.16 20.67
CA LEU A 327 26.12 -3.79 20.99
C LEU A 327 25.65 -3.28 22.36
N GLY A 328 24.75 -3.99 23.04
CA GLY A 328 24.32 -3.66 24.42
C GLY A 328 23.63 -2.30 24.59
N SER A 329 23.19 -1.66 23.51
CA SER A 329 22.45 -0.40 23.55
C SER A 329 21.36 -0.38 22.46
N PRO A 330 20.11 -0.01 22.80
CA PRO A 330 19.03 0.10 21.83
C PRO A 330 19.35 1.17 20.79
N VAL A 331 18.80 1.02 19.57
CA VAL A 331 18.92 2.06 18.54
C VAL A 331 18.11 3.27 18.99
N THR A 332 18.81 4.30 19.46
CA THR A 332 18.23 5.62 19.75
C THR A 332 18.31 6.56 18.56
N ASP A 333 19.13 6.20 17.55
CA ASP A 333 19.53 7.10 16.48
C ASP A 333 19.52 6.39 15.12
N VAL A 334 18.92 7.04 14.11
CA VAL A 334 18.89 6.55 12.71
C VAL A 334 20.31 6.32 12.18
N GLU A 335 21.29 7.06 12.69
CA GLU A 335 22.70 6.89 12.30
C GLU A 335 23.28 5.54 12.66
N ARG A 336 22.69 4.77 13.58
CA ARG A 336 23.15 3.40 13.84
C ARG A 336 22.41 2.35 13.02
N ALA A 337 21.27 2.70 12.43
CA ALA A 337 20.42 1.76 11.69
C ALA A 337 21.17 1.08 10.53
N TYR A 338 22.13 1.75 9.87
CA TYR A 338 22.92 1.14 8.80
C TYR A 338 23.81 -0.02 9.25
N GLN A 339 24.11 -0.14 10.55
CA GLN A 339 24.95 -1.21 11.09
C GLN A 339 24.30 -2.58 10.93
N THR A 340 22.97 -2.63 10.78
CA THR A 340 22.24 -3.84 10.40
C THR A 340 22.80 -4.44 9.12
N LEU A 341 23.16 -3.61 8.15
CA LEU A 341 23.71 -4.03 6.86
C LEU A 341 25.23 -4.28 6.87
N GLY A 342 25.89 -4.07 8.01
CA GLY A 342 27.34 -4.18 8.16
C GLY A 342 27.92 -5.57 7.77
N PRO A 343 27.29 -6.70 8.14
CA PRO A 343 27.84 -8.03 7.84
C PRO A 343 27.94 -8.35 6.34
N LEU A 344 26.99 -7.89 5.52
CA LEU A 344 26.98 -8.17 4.08
C LEU A 344 27.73 -7.10 3.28
N LEU A 345 27.54 -5.82 3.63
CA LEU A 345 28.02 -4.69 2.82
C LEU A 345 29.27 -4.01 3.38
N GLY A 346 29.70 -4.38 4.60
CA GLY A 346 30.91 -3.86 5.22
C GLY A 346 30.93 -2.32 5.25
N PRO A 347 32.01 -1.66 4.77
CA PRO A 347 32.10 -0.20 4.73
C PRO A 347 31.03 0.49 3.87
N ALA A 348 30.46 -0.22 2.88
CA ALA A 348 29.44 0.33 2.00
C ALA A 348 28.04 0.35 2.63
N ALA A 349 27.83 -0.34 3.76
CA ALA A 349 26.54 -0.46 4.43
C ALA A 349 25.87 0.89 4.70
N ALA A 350 26.62 1.87 5.19
CA ALA A 350 26.13 3.23 5.44
C ALA A 350 25.60 3.90 4.15
N THR A 351 26.38 3.84 3.08
CA THR A 351 26.00 4.45 1.80
C THR A 351 24.81 3.77 1.15
N VAL A 352 24.78 2.43 1.15
CA VAL A 352 23.67 1.67 0.55
C VAL A 352 22.40 1.88 1.36
N PHE A 353 22.46 1.88 2.70
CA PHE A 353 21.33 2.19 3.56
C PHE A 353 20.83 3.63 3.35
N ALA A 354 21.73 4.60 3.22
CA ALA A 354 21.37 6.00 3.00
C ALA A 354 20.63 6.17 1.65
N VAL A 355 21.17 5.58 0.58
CA VAL A 355 20.52 5.61 -0.74
C VAL A 355 19.21 4.81 -0.72
N ALA A 356 19.12 3.74 0.07
CA ALA A 356 17.90 2.95 0.26
C ALA A 356 16.78 3.81 0.83
N LEU A 357 17.06 4.46 1.96
CA LEU A 357 16.12 5.30 2.69
C LEU A 357 15.67 6.47 1.81
N LEU A 358 16.60 7.05 1.05
CA LEU A 358 16.32 8.10 0.08
C LEU A 358 15.39 7.61 -1.03
N CYS A 359 15.76 6.53 -1.72
CA CYS A 359 14.97 5.98 -2.83
C CYS A 359 13.58 5.55 -2.36
N SER A 360 13.49 4.90 -1.20
CA SER A 360 12.23 4.47 -0.58
C SER A 360 11.31 5.67 -0.26
N GLY A 361 11.83 6.70 0.41
CA GLY A 361 11.05 7.91 0.73
C GLY A 361 10.59 8.67 -0.52
N LEU A 362 11.42 8.74 -1.56
CA LEU A 362 11.06 9.37 -2.83
C LEU A 362 10.03 8.54 -3.63
N SER A 363 10.13 7.21 -3.60
CA SER A 363 9.16 6.32 -4.26
C SER A 363 7.79 6.42 -3.59
N SER A 364 7.76 6.34 -2.26
CA SER A 364 6.53 6.32 -1.49
C SER A 364 5.82 7.68 -1.56
N SER A 365 6.58 8.77 -1.63
CA SER A 365 6.06 10.12 -1.88
C SER A 365 5.12 10.20 -3.09
N THR A 366 5.44 9.50 -4.19
CA THR A 366 4.58 9.49 -5.37
C THR A 366 3.25 8.79 -5.07
N VAL A 367 3.30 7.69 -4.34
CA VAL A 367 2.13 6.92 -3.88
C VAL A 367 1.27 7.75 -2.92
N GLY A 368 1.88 8.47 -1.97
CA GLY A 368 1.18 9.36 -1.03
C GLY A 368 0.42 10.50 -1.71
N VAL A 369 1.04 11.11 -2.73
CA VAL A 369 0.39 12.14 -3.56
C VAL A 369 -0.83 11.58 -4.30
N MET A 370 -0.69 10.42 -4.96
CA MET A 370 -1.80 9.76 -5.65
C MET A 370 -2.93 9.38 -4.68
N ALA A 371 -2.58 8.79 -3.54
CA ALA A 371 -3.55 8.33 -2.55
C ALA A 371 -4.41 9.48 -2.04
N GLY A 372 -3.80 10.63 -1.74
CA GLY A 372 -4.58 11.71 -1.21
C GLY A 372 -5.29 12.58 -2.26
N GLN A 373 -4.88 12.54 -3.53
CA GLN A 373 -5.76 12.99 -4.63
C GLN A 373 -7.05 12.15 -4.66
N VAL A 374 -6.93 10.82 -4.54
CA VAL A 374 -8.09 9.91 -4.47
C VAL A 374 -8.98 10.22 -3.26
N ILE A 375 -8.39 10.59 -2.11
CA ILE A 375 -9.12 10.99 -0.89
C ILE A 375 -9.91 12.28 -1.12
N ILE A 376 -9.25 13.35 -1.59
CA ILE A 376 -9.90 14.67 -1.78
C ILE A 376 -10.96 14.61 -2.88
N GLU A 377 -10.61 14.09 -4.06
CA GLU A 377 -11.55 14.01 -5.19
C GLU A 377 -12.71 13.05 -4.88
N GLY A 378 -12.45 11.98 -4.11
CA GLY A 378 -13.47 11.00 -3.80
C GLY A 378 -14.44 11.43 -2.70
N PHE A 379 -13.96 12.08 -1.63
CA PHE A 379 -14.85 12.58 -0.57
C PHE A 379 -15.47 13.94 -0.92
N LEU A 380 -14.67 14.91 -1.38
CA LEU A 380 -15.11 16.29 -1.62
C LEU A 380 -15.48 16.58 -3.08
N SER A 381 -15.01 15.78 -4.04
CA SER A 381 -15.21 16.03 -5.49
C SER A 381 -14.71 17.41 -5.93
N ILE A 382 -13.61 17.84 -5.32
CA ILE A 382 -12.87 19.05 -5.68
C ILE A 382 -11.56 18.59 -6.31
N LYS A 383 -11.18 19.21 -7.43
CA LYS A 383 -9.86 19.00 -8.04
C LYS A 383 -8.85 19.90 -7.33
N PHE A 384 -7.86 19.32 -6.67
CA PHE A 384 -6.87 20.08 -5.92
C PHE A 384 -5.49 20.00 -6.60
N PRO A 385 -4.79 21.13 -6.81
CA PRO A 385 -3.51 21.12 -7.49
C PRO A 385 -2.46 20.30 -6.71
N ILE A 386 -1.85 19.35 -7.41
CA ILE A 386 -0.90 18.38 -6.85
C ILE A 386 0.29 19.06 -6.16
N PHE A 387 0.86 20.11 -6.78
CA PHE A 387 1.98 20.86 -6.22
C PHE A 387 1.63 21.61 -4.94
N LEU A 388 0.44 22.23 -4.88
CA LEU A 388 0.00 22.94 -3.67
C LEU A 388 -0.19 21.96 -2.52
N ARG A 389 -0.71 20.76 -2.83
CA ARG A 389 -0.89 19.70 -1.83
C ARG A 389 0.46 19.29 -1.26
N ARG A 390 1.42 19.03 -2.14
CA ARG A 390 2.77 18.64 -1.73
C ARG A 390 3.45 19.73 -0.89
N LEU A 391 3.25 21.00 -1.23
CA LEU A 391 3.75 22.12 -0.42
C LEU A 391 3.14 22.09 0.99
N ILE A 392 1.83 21.93 1.10
CA ILE A 392 1.13 21.89 2.40
C ILE A 392 1.60 20.71 3.25
N THR A 393 1.83 19.54 2.64
CA THR A 393 2.20 18.33 3.39
C THR A 393 3.67 18.27 3.79
N ILE A 394 4.56 19.00 3.11
CA ILE A 394 5.98 19.12 3.50
C ILE A 394 6.18 20.09 4.67
N ILE A 395 5.33 21.10 4.83
CA ILE A 395 5.50 22.14 5.86
C ILE A 395 5.65 21.56 7.28
N PRO A 396 4.79 20.64 7.76
CA PRO A 396 4.95 20.02 9.08
C PRO A 396 6.30 19.34 9.26
N ALA A 397 6.81 18.71 8.21
CA ALA A 397 8.09 18.02 8.22
C ALA A 397 9.27 18.99 8.35
N LEU A 398 9.23 20.11 7.62
CA LEU A 398 10.25 21.16 7.74
C LEU A 398 10.24 21.82 9.12
N ILE A 399 9.05 22.05 9.70
CA ILE A 399 8.93 22.60 11.07
C ILE A 399 9.56 21.64 12.08
N VAL A 400 9.23 20.35 11.98
CA VAL A 400 9.82 19.31 12.84
C VAL A 400 11.35 19.33 12.80
N ILE A 401 11.92 19.41 11.59
CA ILE A 401 13.37 19.46 11.39
C ILE A 401 13.95 20.76 11.96
N ALA A 402 13.29 21.89 11.74
CA ALA A 402 13.73 23.20 12.24
C ALA A 402 13.74 23.28 13.77
N VAL A 403 12.79 22.62 14.44
CA VAL A 403 12.74 22.54 15.91
C VAL A 403 13.83 21.61 16.46
N GLY A 404 14.49 20.80 15.62
CA GLY A 404 15.53 19.87 16.03
C GLY A 404 14.99 18.66 16.79
N LEU A 405 13.73 18.29 16.55
CA LEU A 405 13.16 17.07 17.12
C LEU A 405 13.81 15.84 16.48
N ASP A 406 13.90 14.78 17.27
CA ASP A 406 14.46 13.49 16.86
C ASP A 406 13.65 12.89 15.69
N PRO A 407 14.23 12.79 14.48
CA PRO A 407 13.52 12.31 13.30
C PRO A 407 13.03 10.87 13.45
N LEU A 408 13.76 10.01 14.17
CA LEU A 408 13.38 8.60 14.35
C LEU A 408 12.08 8.49 15.14
N LYS A 409 12.00 9.22 16.26
CA LYS A 409 10.80 9.22 17.11
C LYS A 409 9.59 9.77 16.38
N ILE A 410 9.77 10.79 15.55
CA ILE A 410 8.67 11.37 14.78
C ILE A 410 8.23 10.44 13.66
N LEU A 411 9.18 9.74 13.03
CA LEU A 411 8.90 8.74 12.02
C LEU A 411 8.02 7.62 12.58
N ILE A 412 8.27 7.18 13.81
CA ILE A 412 7.47 6.15 14.50
C ILE A 412 6.15 6.71 15.03
N LEU A 413 6.17 7.91 15.60
CA LEU A 413 4.95 8.60 16.04
C LEU A 413 3.95 8.76 14.89
N SER A 414 4.44 9.07 13.68
CA SER A 414 3.62 9.11 12.49
C SER A 414 2.90 7.77 12.26
N GLN A 415 3.59 6.64 12.37
CA GLN A 415 2.97 5.31 12.19
C GLN A 415 1.91 5.01 13.25
N VAL A 416 2.12 5.48 14.48
CA VAL A 416 1.10 5.39 15.53
C VAL A 416 -0.14 6.20 15.15
N VAL A 417 0.02 7.42 14.63
CA VAL A 417 -1.10 8.24 14.13
C VAL A 417 -1.83 7.52 12.98
N LEU A 418 -1.11 6.83 12.08
CA LEU A 418 -1.73 6.00 11.03
C LEU A 418 -2.60 4.88 11.64
N SER A 419 -2.12 4.20 12.69
CA SER A 419 -2.92 3.17 13.36
C SER A 419 -4.22 3.74 13.95
N PHE A 420 -4.19 4.95 14.52
CA PHE A 420 -5.40 5.62 15.01
C PHE A 420 -6.37 6.01 13.89
N ALA A 421 -5.86 6.36 12.71
CA ALA A 421 -6.70 6.69 11.55
C ALA A 421 -7.28 5.45 10.84
N LEU A 422 -6.68 4.28 11.02
CA LEU A 422 -7.02 3.05 10.31
C LEU A 422 -8.49 2.61 10.49
N PRO A 423 -9.09 2.59 11.70
CA PRO A 423 -10.51 2.23 11.86
C PRO A 423 -11.46 3.06 11.00
N PHE A 424 -11.16 4.34 10.78
CA PHE A 424 -11.98 5.22 9.94
C PHE A 424 -11.97 4.80 8.46
N ALA A 425 -10.92 4.15 7.97
CA ALA A 425 -10.90 3.57 6.64
C ALA A 425 -11.56 2.18 6.59
N LEU A 426 -11.30 1.35 7.61
CA LEU A 426 -11.73 -0.05 7.63
C LEU A 426 -13.21 -0.24 7.90
N ILE A 427 -13.80 0.52 8.82
CA ILE A 427 -15.22 0.39 9.19
C ILE A 427 -16.10 0.65 7.95
N PRO A 428 -15.96 1.76 7.21
CA PRO A 428 -16.73 1.98 5.99
C PRO A 428 -16.50 0.89 4.93
N LEU A 429 -15.25 0.44 4.75
CA LEU A 429 -14.92 -0.62 3.80
C LEU A 429 -15.68 -1.91 4.12
N LEU A 430 -15.68 -2.35 5.38
CA LEU A 430 -16.38 -3.56 5.81
C LEU A 430 -17.90 -3.39 5.74
N LEU A 431 -18.45 -2.24 6.12
CA LEU A 431 -19.88 -1.97 5.98
C LEU A 431 -20.34 -2.04 4.51
N LEU A 432 -19.58 -1.46 3.58
CA LEU A 432 -19.91 -1.44 2.16
C LEU A 432 -19.73 -2.82 1.51
N THR A 433 -18.64 -3.52 1.83
CA THR A 433 -18.35 -4.86 1.27
C THR A 433 -19.31 -5.94 1.78
N ASN A 434 -19.91 -5.72 2.96
CA ASN A 434 -20.89 -6.64 3.56
C ASN A 434 -22.33 -6.41 3.10
N ARG A 435 -22.64 -5.24 2.52
CA ARG A 435 -23.99 -4.89 2.08
C ARG A 435 -24.32 -5.52 0.71
N PRO A 436 -25.33 -6.40 0.61
CA PRO A 436 -25.77 -6.97 -0.66
C PRO A 436 -26.27 -5.90 -1.64
N ALA A 437 -26.85 -4.80 -1.13
CA ALA A 437 -27.28 -3.68 -1.96
C ALA A 437 -26.14 -2.98 -2.73
N VAL A 438 -24.90 -3.04 -2.20
CA VAL A 438 -23.72 -2.41 -2.83
C VAL A 438 -22.96 -3.41 -3.69
N MET A 439 -22.76 -4.62 -3.17
CA MET A 439 -21.91 -5.65 -3.79
C MET A 439 -22.67 -6.67 -4.67
N GLY A 440 -23.99 -6.72 -4.59
CA GLY A 440 -24.81 -7.76 -5.22
C GLY A 440 -24.34 -9.16 -4.82
N ASP A 441 -24.22 -10.04 -5.81
CA ASP A 441 -23.75 -11.43 -5.66
C ASP A 441 -22.30 -11.56 -5.15
N PHE A 442 -21.55 -10.46 -5.13
CA PHE A 442 -20.17 -10.42 -4.62
C PHE A 442 -20.08 -9.97 -3.16
N ALA A 443 -21.18 -9.90 -2.41
CA ALA A 443 -21.14 -9.59 -0.98
C ALA A 443 -20.17 -10.52 -0.22
N SER A 444 -19.48 -10.00 0.80
CA SER A 444 -18.52 -10.79 1.58
C SER A 444 -19.18 -12.00 2.24
N ALA A 445 -18.52 -13.16 2.20
CA ALA A 445 -18.97 -14.38 2.88
C ALA A 445 -18.81 -14.25 4.40
N LEU A 446 -19.56 -15.04 5.17
CA LEU A 446 -19.56 -14.96 6.65
C LEU A 446 -18.14 -15.06 7.24
N ARG A 447 -17.29 -15.94 6.70
CA ARG A 447 -15.89 -16.09 7.15
C ARG A 447 -15.09 -14.79 6.99
N THR A 448 -15.21 -14.14 5.84
CA THR A 448 -14.55 -12.86 5.55
C THR A 448 -15.11 -11.73 6.42
N ARG A 449 -16.42 -11.77 6.73
CA ARG A 449 -17.07 -10.80 7.64
C ARG A 449 -16.51 -10.92 9.06
N VAL A 450 -16.49 -12.14 9.60
CA VAL A 450 -15.98 -12.42 10.95
C VAL A 450 -14.50 -12.05 11.04
N ALA A 451 -13.69 -12.45 10.05
CA ALA A 451 -12.28 -12.09 10.01
C ALA A 451 -12.07 -10.56 10.00
N GLY A 452 -12.78 -9.83 9.14
CA GLY A 452 -12.64 -8.38 9.04
C GLY A 452 -13.07 -7.63 10.31
N TRP A 453 -14.19 -8.02 10.92
CA TRP A 453 -14.61 -7.42 12.19
C TRP A 453 -13.65 -7.76 13.33
N THR A 454 -13.10 -8.98 13.36
CA THR A 454 -12.08 -9.37 14.34
C THR A 454 -10.83 -8.51 14.21
N SER A 455 -10.36 -8.26 12.97
CA SER A 455 -9.22 -7.36 12.72
C SER A 455 -9.49 -5.94 13.22
N ILE A 456 -10.66 -5.37 12.92
CA ILE A 456 -11.04 -4.04 13.44
C ILE A 456 -11.06 -4.04 14.98
N SER A 457 -11.66 -5.06 15.60
CA SER A 457 -11.73 -5.15 17.06
C SER A 457 -10.34 -5.19 17.70
N ILE A 458 -9.40 -5.96 17.14
CA ILE A 458 -8.01 -6.00 17.64
C ILE A 458 -7.36 -4.63 17.52
N ILE A 459 -7.48 -3.95 16.38
CA ILE A 459 -6.91 -2.62 16.16
C ILE A 459 -7.49 -1.60 17.14
N LEU A 460 -8.81 -1.61 17.33
CA LEU A 460 -9.48 -0.71 18.27
C LEU A 460 -9.05 -0.98 19.71
N ILE A 461 -8.90 -2.24 20.12
CA ILE A 461 -8.42 -2.61 21.46
C ILE A 461 -6.98 -2.11 21.64
N LEU A 462 -6.08 -2.36 20.70
CA LEU A 462 -4.69 -1.92 20.78
C LEU A 462 -4.57 -0.39 20.87
N ASN A 463 -5.32 0.33 20.02
CA ASN A 463 -5.35 1.79 20.04
C ASN A 463 -5.96 2.33 21.34
N ALA A 464 -7.00 1.69 21.88
CA ALA A 464 -7.61 2.10 23.15
C ALA A 464 -6.67 1.87 24.34
N VAL A 465 -5.95 0.73 24.35
CA VAL A 465 -4.92 0.45 25.36
C VAL A 465 -3.80 1.47 25.30
N LEU A 466 -3.30 1.77 24.09
CA LEU A 466 -2.25 2.78 23.92
C LEU A 466 -2.72 4.17 24.37
N LEU A 467 -3.93 4.57 23.98
CA LEU A 467 -4.50 5.86 24.38
C LEU A 467 -4.67 5.94 25.90
N SER A 468 -5.11 4.85 26.53
CA SER A 468 -5.21 4.73 27.99
C SER A 468 -3.83 4.89 28.63
N GLN A 469 -2.78 4.23 28.12
CA GLN A 469 -1.43 4.36 28.65
C GLN A 469 -0.90 5.81 28.55
N ILE A 470 -1.11 6.46 27.40
CA ILE A 470 -0.73 7.87 27.20
C ILE A 470 -1.50 8.79 28.16
N ALA A 471 -2.79 8.55 28.35
CA ALA A 471 -3.64 9.39 29.20
C ALA A 471 -3.36 9.20 30.71
N PHE A 472 -3.03 7.99 31.14
CA PHE A 472 -2.80 7.66 32.55
C PHE A 472 -1.32 7.71 32.97
N GLY A 473 -0.40 8.03 32.05
CA GLY A 473 0.96 8.48 32.36
C GLY A 473 1.85 7.48 33.11
N ASN A 474 1.51 6.19 33.10
CA ASN A 474 2.41 5.14 33.58
C ASN A 474 3.38 4.71 32.48
#